data_AF-A0A942BSJ1-F1
#
_entry.id   AF-A0A942BSJ1-F1
#
_cell.length_a   1.000
_cell.length_b   1.000
_cell.length_c   1.000
_cell.angle_alpha   90.00
_cell.angle_beta   90.00
_cell.angle_gamma   90.00
#
_symmetry.space_group_name_H-M   'P 1'
#
loop_
_entity.id
_entity.type
_entity.pdbx_description
1 polymer ?
#
loop_
_entity_poly.entity_id
_entity_poly.type
_entity_poly.pdbx_seq_one_letter_code
_entity_poly.pdbx_strand_id
1 'polypeptide(L)' 'MSKKNPFSALTGKSVEELAQLEAELSAKRFTLRFQHSVGQVENTAEIRKTRRELARVKTALRAKMA' A
#
# COMPACT_ATOMS: atom_id res chain seq x y z
N MET A 1 7.13 2.34 -20.89
CA MET A 1 5.90 2.91 -20.28
C MET A 1 6.23 3.40 -18.88
N SER A 2 5.86 4.66 -18.60
CA SER A 2 6.28 5.50 -17.47
C SER A 2 6.51 4.77 -16.14
N LYS A 3 7.79 4.64 -15.73
CA LYS A 3 8.16 4.36 -14.34
C LYS A 3 7.92 5.66 -13.53
N LYS A 4 6.66 6.04 -13.28
CA LYS A 4 6.35 7.04 -12.26
C LYS A 4 6.89 6.48 -10.96
N ASN A 5 8.00 7.00 -10.44
CA ASN A 5 8.57 6.60 -9.17
C ASN A 5 7.51 6.84 -8.07
N PRO A 6 6.82 5.80 -7.57
CA PRO A 6 5.67 5.97 -6.69
C PRO A 6 6.10 6.47 -5.30
N PHE A 7 7.41 6.48 -5.05
CA PHE A 7 8.02 6.95 -3.81
C PHE A 7 8.02 8.48 -3.71
N SER A 8 8.16 9.23 -4.83
CA SER A 8 8.18 10.70 -4.78
C SER A 8 6.81 11.30 -4.44
N ALA A 9 5.73 10.56 -4.66
CA ALA A 9 4.38 10.96 -4.29
C ALA A 9 4.07 10.74 -2.79
N LEU A 10 4.90 9.96 -2.08
CA LEU A 10 4.74 9.67 -0.65
C LEU A 10 5.56 10.61 0.23
N THR A 11 6.68 11.14 -0.29
CA THR A 11 7.56 12.07 0.44
C THR A 11 6.88 13.42 0.76
N GLY A 12 5.94 13.86 -0.09
CA GLY A 12 5.19 15.10 0.10
C GLY A 12 4.02 15.02 1.10
N LYS A 13 3.63 13.83 1.57
CA LYS A 13 2.49 13.64 2.48
C LYS A 13 2.86 13.88 3.93
N SER A 14 1.89 14.28 4.76
CA SER A 14 2.09 14.42 6.21
C SER A 14 2.21 13.04 6.89
N VAL A 15 2.70 13.00 8.13
CA VAL A 15 2.80 11.76 8.91
C VAL A 15 1.40 11.17 9.16
N GLU A 16 0.41 12.01 9.43
CA GLU A 16 -0.98 11.62 9.66
C GLU A 16 -1.61 11.03 8.39
N GLU A 17 -1.40 11.69 7.24
CA GLU A 17 -1.90 11.19 5.95
C GLU A 17 -1.28 9.84 5.59
N LEU A 18 0.00 9.64 5.89
CA LEU A 18 0.68 8.36 5.66
C LEU A 18 0.16 7.26 6.60
N ALA A 19 -0.12 7.58 7.86
CA ALA A 19 -0.71 6.63 8.81
C ALA A 19 -2.14 6.23 8.40
N GLN A 20 -2.94 7.17 7.90
CA GLN A 20 -4.27 6.90 7.39
C GLN A 20 -4.24 6.00 6.14
N LEU A 21 -3.31 6.29 5.21
CA LEU A 21 -3.06 5.45 4.04
C LEU A 21 -2.57 4.04 4.41
N GLU A 22 -1.77 3.91 5.47
CA GLU A 22 -1.37 2.59 5.96
C GLU A 22 -2.58 1.78 6.41
N ALA A 23 -3.49 2.38 7.19
CA ALA A 23 -4.69 1.73 7.67
C ALA A 23 -5.61 1.28 6.51
N GLU A 24 -5.84 2.17 5.54
CA GLU A 24 -6.64 1.86 4.34
C GLU A 24 -6.03 0.73 3.51
N LEU A 25 -4.73 0.77 3.24
CA LEU A 25 -4.03 -0.27 2.48
C LEU A 25 -3.99 -1.61 3.23
N SER A 26 -3.93 -1.58 4.56
CA SER A 26 -4.00 -2.77 5.40
C SER A 26 -5.37 -3.44 5.31
N ALA A 27 -6.45 -2.64 5.43
CA ALA A 27 -7.82 -3.12 5.27
C ALA A 27 -8.05 -3.69 3.87
N LYS A 28 -7.64 -2.97 2.83
CA LYS A 28 -7.72 -3.44 1.44
C LYS A 28 -6.96 -4.76 1.23
N ARG A 29 -5.77 -4.88 1.81
CA ARG A 29 -4.99 -6.14 1.75
C ARG A 29 -5.71 -7.28 2.46
N PHE A 30 -6.37 -7.03 3.59
CA PHE A 30 -7.15 -8.05 4.30
C PHE A 30 -8.31 -8.54 3.43
N THR A 31 -9.11 -7.63 2.88
CA THR A 31 -10.22 -7.95 1.99
C THR A 31 -9.76 -8.74 0.76
N LEU A 32 -8.68 -8.31 0.09
CA LEU A 32 -8.13 -9.02 -1.06
C LEU A 32 -7.64 -10.43 -0.71
N ARG A 33 -7.04 -10.62 0.48
CA ARG A 33 -6.65 -11.95 0.95
C ARG A 33 -7.86 -12.82 1.29
N PHE A 34 -8.90 -12.22 1.87
CA PHE A 34 -10.14 -12.91 2.19
C PHE A 34 -10.85 -13.37 0.91
N GLN A 35 -11.02 -12.48 -0.07
CA GLN A 35 -11.57 -12.83 -1.39
C GLN A 35 -10.74 -13.92 -2.06
N HIS A 36 -9.40 -13.86 -1.93
CA HIS A 36 -8.52 -14.88 -2.49
C HIS A 36 -8.71 -16.25 -1.83
N SER A 37 -8.91 -16.29 -0.51
CA SER A 37 -9.21 -17.55 0.20
C SER A 37 -10.60 -18.10 -0.12
N VAL A 38 -11.56 -17.23 -0.44
CA VAL A 38 -12.93 -17.63 -0.83
C VAL A 38 -12.99 -18.07 -2.31
N GLY A 39 -11.90 -17.91 -3.07
CA GLY A 39 -11.81 -18.37 -4.46
C GLY A 39 -12.44 -17.44 -5.49
N GLN A 40 -12.80 -16.21 -5.13
CA GLN A 40 -13.45 -15.21 -6.00
C GLN A 40 -12.50 -14.11 -6.50
N VAL A 41 -11.17 -14.32 -6.50
CA VAL A 41 -10.23 -13.30 -6.96
C VAL A 41 -9.87 -13.48 -8.42
N GLU A 42 -10.41 -12.60 -9.26
CA GLU A 42 -10.05 -12.48 -10.67
C GLU A 42 -8.63 -11.93 -10.86
N ASN A 43 -8.11 -11.15 -9.91
CA ASN A 43 -6.84 -10.43 -10.07
C ASN A 43 -5.88 -10.57 -8.87
N THR A 44 -5.15 -11.69 -8.83
CA THR A 44 -4.10 -11.97 -7.84
C THR A 44 -2.94 -10.97 -7.88
N ALA A 45 -2.74 -10.25 -8.99
CA ALA A 45 -1.69 -9.25 -9.13
C ALA A 45 -1.93 -8.03 -8.21
N GLU A 46 -3.18 -7.72 -7.89
CA GLU A 46 -3.53 -6.64 -6.96
C GLU A 46 -2.98 -6.91 -5.56
N ILE A 47 -3.05 -8.16 -5.07
CA ILE A 47 -2.51 -8.54 -3.75
C ILE A 47 -1.02 -8.19 -3.66
N ARG A 48 -0.26 -8.47 -4.73
CA ARG A 48 1.16 -8.14 -4.80
C ARG A 48 1.38 -6.63 -4.87
N LYS A 49 0.54 -5.89 -5.59
CA LYS A 49 0.60 -4.43 -5.72
C LYS A 49 0.34 -3.75 -4.37
N THR A 50 -0.77 -4.08 -3.71
CA THR A 50 -1.16 -3.50 -2.40
C THR A 50 -0.12 -3.81 -1.33
N ARG A 51 0.47 -5.01 -1.32
CA ARG A 51 1.59 -5.34 -0.41
C ARG A 51 2.81 -4.44 -0.63
N ARG A 52 3.18 -4.17 -1.89
CA ARG A 52 4.32 -3.29 -2.21
C ARG A 52 4.02 -1.82 -1.88
N GLU A 53 2.78 -1.38 -2.07
CA GLU A 53 2.34 -0.04 -1.70
C GLU A 53 2.38 0.17 -0.18
N LEU A 54 1.85 -0.78 0.60
CA LEU A 54 1.92 -0.74 2.06
C LEU A 54 3.37 -0.69 2.57
N ALA A 55 4.26 -1.49 1.98
CA ALA A 55 5.68 -1.47 2.33
C ALA A 55 6.32 -0.09 2.09
N ARG A 56 6.01 0.57 0.96
CA ARG A 56 6.53 1.92 0.66
C ARG A 56 6.02 2.98 1.62
N VAL A 57 4.74 2.93 1.98
CA VAL A 57 4.16 3.84 2.98
C VAL A 57 4.86 3.68 4.33
N LYS A 58 5.07 2.44 4.78
CA LYS A 58 5.82 2.14 6.01
C LYS A 58 7.26 2.65 5.96
N THR A 59 7.94 2.51 4.81
CA THR A 59 9.28 3.06 4.63
C THR A 59 9.28 4.58 4.71
N ALA A 60 8.30 5.25 4.09
CA ALA A 60 8.18 6.71 4.14
C ALA A 60 7.88 7.23 5.56
N LEU A 61 7.02 6.55 6.31
CA LEU A 61 6.77 6.84 7.73
C LEU A 61 8.07 6.74 8.54
N ARG A 62 8.79 5.62 8.40
CA ARG A 62 10.06 5.41 9.11
C ARG A 62 11.11 6.46 8.75
N ALA A 63 11.15 6.90 7.49
CA ALA A 63 12.07 7.93 7.02
C ALA A 63 11.70 9.35 7.51
N LYS A 64 10.44 9.61 7.88
CA LYS A 64 10.01 10.89 8.48
C LYS A 64 10.15 10.93 10.01
N MET A 65 10.16 9.75 10.65
CA MET A 65 10.35 9.62 12.10
C MET A 65 11.84 9.55 12.51
N ALA A 66 12.73 9.31 11.55
CA ALA A 66 14.18 9.31 11.73
C ALA A 66 14.76 10.69 11.42
#